data_AF-A0A5J9WIJ7-F1
#
_entry.id   AF-A0A5J9WIJ7-F1
#
_cell.length_a   1.000
_cell.length_b   1.000
_cell.length_c   1.000
_cell.angle_alpha   90.00
_cell.angle_beta   90.00
_cell.angle_gamma   90.00
#
_symmetry.space_group_name_H-M   'P 1'
#
loop_
_entity.id
_entity.type
_entity.pdbx_description
1 polymer ?
#
loop_
_entity_poly.entity_id
_entity_poly.type
_entity_poly.pdbx_seq_one_letter_code
_entity_poly.pdbx_strand_id
1 'polypeptide(L)'
;MASTTSPPPSTAAAAGDHPRHLLRGFLSHETCKELEFVHRSCGTAGYRPSVVSTSLPHLAATGCGHLLLPFVPIRERLRDAVESFFSCQFDLFIEFTGLISWCKGASIGWHSDDNKPYLRQRAFTAVCYLNDHGKDYKGGILQFQDGHPSSIVPVAGDVVIYTADNRNVHCVDEVTEGERLTLTLWFTRDSAYDEDPKLLKFLSQTSLSCDPAGQNYIPVPASDNMYWFPYDQSGFDIRCARVHVLGFIFHIGSGEDNKSVLSAEDDPIELLGKQLWLGRGDEVFEKPFSNSLHALQVVQFYFWKASDLAVRREQTGLGSGTVCHPIILHSRGTELPLPCNYALAETIFGPYNNVGFTFEWNDFSLAVAMWENYSEELKRKLSACLSHWLSSETIFVVDPSELQVFLDIDNQCNSSVVNWVCSFFGDIARVLEEVCVSQAPLGILNPLHDFEPPPLVKYWIGLEQEKGVCIKAVIMPIDVKINAVNLE
;
A
#
# COMPACT_ATOMS: atom_id res chain seq x y z
N MET A 1 -55.71 -7.41 46.35
CA MET A 1 -55.84 -7.03 44.94
C MET A 1 -55.06 -5.74 44.74
N ALA A 2 -53.85 -5.82 44.21
CA ALA A 2 -53.02 -4.67 43.87
C ALA A 2 -53.03 -4.56 42.34
N SER A 3 -53.54 -3.44 41.80
CA SER A 3 -53.53 -3.17 40.36
C SER A 3 -52.17 -2.57 39.99
N THR A 4 -51.32 -3.39 39.38
CA THR A 4 -50.09 -2.97 38.72
C THR A 4 -50.45 -2.28 37.41
N THR A 5 -50.42 -0.95 37.38
CA THR A 5 -50.38 -0.17 36.13
C THR A 5 -48.94 -0.13 35.63
N SER A 6 -48.68 -0.88 34.57
CA SER A 6 -47.45 -0.85 33.79
C SER A 6 -47.16 0.59 33.33
N PRO A 7 -45.88 1.04 33.33
CA PRO A 7 -45.55 2.28 32.64
C PRO A 7 -45.80 2.11 31.14
N PRO A 8 -46.15 3.18 30.41
CA PRO A 8 -46.37 3.09 28.97
C PRO A 8 -45.07 2.61 28.30
N PRO A 9 -45.14 1.87 27.19
CA PRO A 9 -43.96 1.52 26.43
C PRO A 9 -43.25 2.83 26.08
N SER A 10 -41.96 2.91 26.41
CA SER A 10 -41.09 3.99 25.96
C SER A 10 -41.28 4.10 24.46
N THR A 11 -41.89 5.19 24.03
CA THR A 11 -41.96 5.59 22.64
C THR A 11 -40.54 5.47 22.09
N ALA A 12 -40.37 4.56 21.13
CA ALA A 12 -39.23 4.57 20.24
C ALA A 12 -39.05 6.01 19.78
N ALA A 13 -38.00 6.68 20.26
CA ALA A 13 -37.55 7.91 19.66
C ALA A 13 -37.40 7.59 18.17
N ALA A 14 -38.10 8.33 17.31
CA ALA A 14 -37.95 8.25 15.88
C ALA A 14 -36.46 8.13 15.55
N ALA A 15 -36.08 7.19 14.68
CA ALA A 15 -34.73 7.12 14.13
C ALA A 15 -34.38 8.52 13.62
N GLY A 16 -33.59 9.24 14.44
CA GLY A 16 -33.70 10.69 14.55
C GLY A 16 -33.12 11.42 13.36
N ASP A 17 -33.44 12.71 13.25
CA ASP A 17 -33.06 13.64 12.17
C ASP A 17 -31.56 13.64 11.81
N HIS A 18 -30.70 13.01 12.63
CA HIS A 18 -29.25 12.97 12.50
C HIS A 18 -28.69 11.55 12.79
N PRO A 19 -28.96 10.55 11.92
CA PRO A 19 -28.61 9.16 12.20
C PRO A 19 -27.09 8.95 12.19
N ARG A 20 -26.58 8.43 13.32
CA ARG A 20 -25.17 8.17 13.61
C ARG A 20 -25.04 6.91 14.43
N HIS A 21 -23.94 6.19 14.27
CA HIS A 21 -23.65 5.02 15.09
C HIS A 21 -22.17 4.94 15.45
N LEU A 22 -21.89 4.61 16.71
CA LEU A 22 -20.54 4.39 17.22
C LEU A 22 -20.37 2.91 17.54
N LEU A 23 -19.54 2.24 16.75
CA LEU A 23 -19.16 0.84 16.90
C LEU A 23 -17.86 0.79 17.72
N ARG A 24 -17.92 0.27 18.94
CA ARG A 24 -16.74 0.16 19.80
C ARG A 24 -15.93 -1.09 19.50
N GLY A 25 -14.60 -0.98 19.47
CA GLY A 25 -13.69 -2.12 19.28
C GLY A 25 -13.95 -2.92 17.99
N PHE A 26 -14.35 -2.23 16.91
CA PHE A 26 -14.65 -2.84 15.63
C PHE A 26 -13.40 -3.43 14.96
N LEU A 27 -12.26 -2.72 15.07
CA LEU A 27 -10.95 -3.25 14.67
C LEU A 27 -10.20 -3.77 15.91
N SER A 28 -9.41 -4.81 15.70
CA SER A 28 -8.49 -5.30 16.73
C SER A 28 -7.32 -4.34 16.90
N HIS A 29 -6.66 -4.40 18.06
CA HIS A 29 -5.44 -3.62 18.30
C HIS A 29 -4.34 -3.93 17.27
N GLU A 30 -4.16 -5.21 16.92
CA GLU A 30 -3.15 -5.62 15.93
C GLU A 30 -3.45 -5.03 14.55
N THR A 31 -4.72 -5.08 14.13
CA THR A 31 -5.16 -4.46 12.87
C THR A 31 -4.91 -2.95 12.86
N CYS A 32 -5.15 -2.27 13.98
CA CYS A 32 -4.86 -0.84 14.09
C CYS A 32 -3.35 -0.58 13.91
N LYS A 33 -2.50 -1.37 14.58
CA LYS A 33 -1.03 -1.24 14.49
C LYS A 33 -0.48 -1.56 13.09
N GLU A 34 -1.05 -2.54 12.40
CA GLU A 34 -0.72 -2.83 10.99
C GLU A 34 -1.05 -1.64 10.08
N LEU A 35 -2.22 -1.01 10.25
CA LEU A 35 -2.60 0.18 9.49
C LEU A 35 -1.76 1.42 9.86
N GLU A 36 -1.41 1.59 11.14
CA GLU A 36 -0.46 2.63 11.58
C GLU A 36 0.90 2.44 10.88
N PHE A 37 1.41 1.20 10.82
CA PHE A 37 2.64 0.85 10.11
C PHE A 37 2.53 1.25 8.63
N VAL A 38 1.47 0.81 7.93
CA VAL A 38 1.28 1.15 6.51
C VAL A 38 1.25 2.67 6.31
N HIS A 39 0.51 3.40 7.15
CA HIS A 39 0.38 4.85 7.03
C HIS A 39 1.72 5.58 7.25
N ARG A 40 2.41 5.27 8.36
CA ARG A 40 3.67 5.94 8.71
C ARG A 40 4.80 5.57 7.76
N SER A 41 4.68 4.45 7.06
CA SER A 41 5.63 4.00 6.06
C SER A 41 5.39 4.62 4.68
N CYS A 42 4.14 4.87 4.30
CA CYS A 42 3.76 5.24 2.92
C CYS A 42 3.01 6.58 2.85
N GLY A 43 3.07 7.41 3.89
CA GLY A 43 2.38 8.69 3.97
C GLY A 43 3.02 9.77 3.10
N THR A 44 2.18 10.53 2.42
CA THR A 44 2.56 11.76 1.69
C THR A 44 1.83 12.97 2.27
N ALA A 45 2.30 14.17 1.97
CA ALA A 45 1.65 15.40 2.40
C ALA A 45 0.19 15.44 1.89
N GLY A 46 -0.73 15.64 2.81
CA GLY A 46 -2.15 15.79 2.50
C GLY A 46 -2.44 17.17 1.90
N TYR A 47 -3.60 17.29 1.26
CA TYR A 47 -4.05 18.56 0.66
C TYR A 47 -4.29 19.67 1.71
N ARG A 48 -4.54 19.31 2.96
CA ARG A 48 -4.74 20.26 4.06
C ARG A 48 -3.43 20.50 4.80
N PRO A 49 -3.23 21.72 5.34
CA PRO A 49 -2.10 21.99 6.23
C PRO A 49 -2.07 20.98 7.39
N SER A 50 -0.87 20.58 7.76
CA SER A 50 -0.61 19.65 8.87
C SER A 50 -1.25 18.26 8.74
N VAL A 51 -1.61 17.82 7.53
CA VAL A 51 -2.20 16.48 7.29
C VAL A 51 -1.24 15.62 6.49
N VAL A 52 -1.14 14.34 6.84
CA VAL A 52 -0.48 13.30 6.02
C VAL A 52 -1.55 12.31 5.56
N SER A 53 -1.46 11.83 4.32
CA SER A 53 -2.42 10.90 3.74
C SER A 53 -1.74 9.74 3.02
N THR A 54 -2.34 8.55 3.11
CA THR A 54 -2.01 7.38 2.31
C THR A 54 -3.30 6.85 1.69
N SER A 55 -3.47 7.05 0.38
CA SER A 55 -4.60 6.50 -0.37
C SER A 55 -4.24 5.14 -0.95
N LEU A 56 -5.27 4.34 -1.23
CA LEU A 56 -5.10 3.05 -1.88
C LEU A 56 -4.43 3.14 -3.27
N PRO A 57 -4.80 4.09 -4.15
CA PRO A 57 -4.08 4.30 -5.41
C PRO A 57 -2.61 4.72 -5.22
N HIS A 58 -2.28 5.48 -4.17
CA HIS A 58 -0.89 5.84 -3.87
C HIS A 58 -0.05 4.60 -3.58
N LEU A 59 -0.56 3.68 -2.73
CA LEU A 59 0.11 2.41 -2.46
C LEU A 59 0.36 1.61 -3.75
N ALA A 60 -0.64 1.52 -4.63
CA ALA A 60 -0.50 0.82 -5.91
C ALA A 60 0.55 1.47 -6.84
N ALA A 61 0.61 2.81 -6.85
CA ALA A 61 1.53 3.57 -7.69
C ALA A 61 2.99 3.53 -7.20
N THR A 62 3.24 3.37 -5.90
CA THR A 62 4.59 3.36 -5.31
C THR A 62 5.17 1.95 -5.15
N GLY A 63 4.66 0.96 -5.87
CA GLY A 63 5.09 -0.45 -5.73
C GLY A 63 4.66 -1.11 -4.40
N CYS A 64 3.88 -0.42 -3.58
CA CYS A 64 3.38 -0.89 -2.29
C CYS A 64 2.00 -1.58 -2.38
N GLY A 65 1.60 -2.02 -3.58
CA GLY A 65 0.25 -2.53 -3.82
C GLY A 65 -0.14 -3.73 -2.96
N HIS A 66 0.83 -4.49 -2.44
CA HIS A 66 0.59 -5.63 -1.54
C HIS A 66 0.08 -5.19 -0.16
N LEU A 67 0.39 -3.96 0.27
CA LEU A 67 -0.09 -3.37 1.54
C LEU A 67 -1.58 -2.98 1.51
N LEU A 68 -2.28 -3.20 0.39
CA LEU A 68 -3.73 -3.08 0.30
C LEU A 68 -4.48 -4.23 1.00
N LEU A 69 -3.87 -5.40 1.10
CA LEU A 69 -4.55 -6.60 1.59
C LEU A 69 -5.15 -6.46 3.00
N PRO A 70 -4.49 -5.81 3.99
CA PRO A 70 -5.09 -5.55 5.29
C PRO A 70 -6.40 -4.75 5.24
N PHE A 71 -6.61 -3.93 4.20
CA PHE A 71 -7.81 -3.10 4.06
C PHE A 71 -9.00 -3.88 3.55
N VAL A 72 -8.81 -4.92 2.73
CA VAL A 72 -9.88 -5.66 2.05
C VAL A 72 -10.96 -6.16 3.02
N PRO A 73 -10.64 -6.96 4.06
CA PRO A 73 -11.67 -7.41 5.01
C PRO A 73 -12.27 -6.26 5.84
N ILE A 74 -11.54 -5.16 6.03
CA ILE A 74 -12.04 -3.99 6.77
C ILE A 74 -13.08 -3.25 5.93
N ARG A 75 -12.80 -3.03 4.64
CA ARG A 75 -13.68 -2.38 3.67
C ARG A 75 -15.02 -3.09 3.58
N GLU A 76 -15.01 -4.42 3.44
CA GLU A 76 -16.25 -5.21 3.40
C GLU A 76 -17.04 -5.13 4.70
N ARG A 77 -16.39 -5.38 5.84
CA ARG A 77 -17.07 -5.32 7.14
C ARG A 77 -17.66 -3.94 7.43
N LEU A 78 -16.98 -2.87 7.02
CA LEU A 78 -17.48 -1.50 7.18
C LEU A 78 -18.68 -1.23 6.28
N ARG A 79 -18.61 -1.65 5.01
CA ARG A 79 -19.75 -1.56 4.09
C ARG A 79 -20.96 -2.28 4.67
N ASP A 80 -20.81 -3.53 5.13
CA ASP A 80 -21.88 -4.30 5.74
C ASP A 80 -22.48 -3.61 6.99
N ALA A 81 -21.62 -3.01 7.82
CA ALA A 81 -22.06 -2.27 9.01
C ALA A 81 -22.86 -1.00 8.64
N VAL A 82 -22.44 -0.26 7.60
CA VAL A 82 -23.15 0.91 7.08
C VAL A 82 -24.49 0.49 6.49
N GLU A 83 -24.49 -0.52 5.62
CA GLU A 83 -25.68 -1.05 4.97
C GLU A 83 -26.72 -1.55 5.98
N SER A 84 -26.26 -2.28 7.02
CA SER A 84 -27.10 -2.77 8.10
C SER A 84 -27.74 -1.63 8.90
N PHE A 85 -26.94 -0.63 9.32
CA PHE A 85 -27.43 0.47 10.14
C PHE A 85 -28.42 1.37 9.38
N PHE A 86 -28.16 1.67 8.11
CA PHE A 86 -29.01 2.54 7.30
C PHE A 86 -30.08 1.79 6.48
N SER A 87 -30.20 0.46 6.65
CA SER A 87 -31.17 -0.37 5.92
C SER A 87 -31.09 -0.22 4.40
N CYS A 88 -29.88 -0.34 3.85
CA CYS A 88 -29.59 -0.18 2.43
C CYS A 88 -28.65 -1.27 1.90
N GLN A 89 -28.99 -2.52 2.20
CA GLN A 89 -28.20 -3.69 1.82
C GLN A 89 -27.96 -3.77 0.32
N PHE A 90 -26.72 -4.08 -0.05
CA PHE A 90 -26.24 -4.26 -1.43
C PHE A 90 -26.38 -3.02 -2.33
N ASP A 91 -26.49 -1.83 -1.75
CA ASP A 91 -26.71 -0.58 -2.49
C ASP A 91 -25.49 0.37 -2.41
N LEU A 92 -24.39 -0.06 -1.78
CA LEU A 92 -23.23 0.79 -1.54
C LEU A 92 -21.97 0.35 -2.27
N PHE A 93 -21.38 1.32 -2.96
CA PHE A 93 -20.01 1.27 -3.46
C PHE A 93 -19.10 2.10 -2.57
N ILE A 94 -17.82 1.74 -2.51
CA ILE A 94 -16.83 2.51 -1.77
C ILE A 94 -16.26 3.56 -2.73
N GLU A 95 -16.52 4.83 -2.44
CA GLU A 95 -16.03 5.95 -3.26
C GLU A 95 -14.55 6.21 -3.03
N PHE A 96 -14.10 6.02 -1.79
CA PHE A 96 -12.74 6.31 -1.38
C PHE A 96 -12.39 5.63 -0.06
N THR A 97 -11.19 5.06 -0.01
CA THR A 97 -10.52 4.56 1.19
C THR A 97 -9.16 5.26 1.38
N GLY A 98 -8.90 5.79 2.57
CA GLY A 98 -7.60 6.39 2.88
C GLY A 98 -7.25 6.43 4.36
N LEU A 99 -5.96 6.27 4.64
CA LEU A 99 -5.39 6.53 5.96
C LEU A 99 -5.03 8.01 6.05
N ILE A 100 -5.53 8.68 7.08
CA ILE A 100 -5.35 10.11 7.29
C ILE A 100 -4.80 10.35 8.69
N SER A 101 -3.68 11.04 8.73
CA SER A 101 -3.06 11.57 9.93
C SER A 101 -3.30 13.07 10.01
N TRP A 102 -3.90 13.49 11.12
CA TRP A 102 -4.00 14.89 11.51
C TRP A 102 -2.88 15.14 12.51
N CYS A 103 -1.82 15.83 12.08
CA CYS A 103 -0.70 16.18 12.94
C CYS A 103 -1.03 17.45 13.73
N LYS A 104 -0.15 17.82 14.67
CA LYS A 104 -0.30 19.04 15.46
C LYS A 104 -0.61 20.28 14.59
N GLY A 105 -1.63 21.04 15.00
CA GLY A 105 -2.14 22.22 14.29
C GLY A 105 -3.19 21.92 13.21
N ALA A 106 -3.40 20.65 12.85
CA ALA A 106 -4.43 20.28 11.88
C ALA A 106 -5.83 20.42 12.49
N SER A 107 -6.76 21.01 11.73
CA SER A 107 -8.18 21.14 12.08
C SER A 107 -9.04 21.28 10.82
N ILE A 108 -10.35 21.06 10.96
CA ILE A 108 -11.33 21.32 9.90
C ILE A 108 -12.59 21.90 10.48
N GLY A 109 -13.01 23.04 9.94
CA GLY A 109 -14.25 23.72 10.35
C GLY A 109 -15.51 22.96 9.98
N TRP A 110 -16.66 23.51 10.37
CA TRP A 110 -17.98 22.94 10.14
C TRP A 110 -18.26 22.68 8.65
N HIS A 111 -18.60 21.43 8.32
CA HIS A 111 -18.97 21.00 6.98
C HIS A 111 -19.82 19.72 7.00
N SER A 112 -20.53 19.45 5.90
CA SER A 112 -20.97 18.11 5.54
C SER A 112 -19.99 17.52 4.53
N ASP A 113 -19.93 16.19 4.43
CA ASP A 113 -19.02 15.50 3.50
C ASP A 113 -19.45 15.69 2.03
N ASP A 114 -20.73 15.98 1.79
CA ASP A 114 -21.32 16.23 0.46
C ASP A 114 -21.30 17.72 0.04
N ASN A 115 -20.63 18.60 0.79
CA ASN A 115 -20.82 20.06 0.70
C ASN A 115 -20.37 20.72 -0.61
N LYS A 116 -19.66 20.01 -1.50
CA LYS A 116 -19.12 20.54 -2.76
C LYS A 116 -19.66 19.75 -3.96
N PRO A 117 -19.79 20.36 -5.16
CA PRO A 117 -20.35 19.68 -6.33
C PRO A 117 -19.70 18.32 -6.66
N TYR A 118 -18.38 18.21 -6.53
CA TYR A 118 -17.63 16.98 -6.80
C TYR A 118 -17.66 15.95 -5.65
N LEU A 119 -18.36 16.25 -4.56
CA LEU A 119 -18.53 15.39 -3.38
C LEU A 119 -20.01 14.99 -3.16
N ARG A 120 -20.93 15.49 -3.99
CA ARG A 120 -22.39 15.35 -3.80
C ARG A 120 -22.88 13.90 -3.86
N GLN A 121 -22.11 13.03 -4.49
CA GLN A 121 -22.40 11.60 -4.61
C GLN A 121 -22.26 10.83 -3.27
N ARG A 122 -21.58 11.42 -2.27
CA ARG A 122 -21.35 10.76 -0.98
C ARG A 122 -22.67 10.58 -0.24
N ALA A 123 -22.98 9.33 0.10
CA ALA A 123 -24.16 8.97 0.88
C ALA A 123 -23.82 8.83 2.37
N PHE A 124 -22.71 8.16 2.68
CA PHE A 124 -22.32 7.81 4.05
C PHE A 124 -20.82 7.93 4.26
N THR A 125 -20.44 8.08 5.52
CA THR A 125 -19.05 8.17 5.96
C THR A 125 -18.80 7.17 7.07
N ALA A 126 -17.64 6.52 7.05
CA ALA A 126 -17.09 5.76 8.16
C ALA A 126 -15.70 6.30 8.53
N VAL A 127 -15.49 6.58 9.82
CA VAL A 127 -14.19 7.00 10.35
C VAL A 127 -13.78 6.00 11.43
N CYS A 128 -12.73 5.23 11.16
CA CYS A 128 -12.13 4.29 12.10
C CYS A 128 -10.92 4.93 12.76
N TYR A 129 -10.86 4.90 14.08
CA TYR A 129 -9.75 5.44 14.86
C TYR A 129 -8.67 4.38 15.05
N LEU A 130 -7.42 4.74 14.77
CA LEU A 130 -6.31 3.78 14.80
C LEU A 130 -5.45 3.92 16.05
N ASN A 131 -5.55 5.04 16.75
CA ASN A 131 -4.80 5.33 17.97
C ASN A 131 -5.64 6.08 19.01
N ASP A 132 -5.14 6.16 20.24
CA ASP A 132 -5.92 6.53 21.42
C ASP A 132 -5.89 8.04 21.72
N HIS A 133 -7.06 8.67 21.79
CA HIS A 133 -7.16 10.05 22.28
C HIS A 133 -6.78 10.14 23.77
N GLY A 134 -6.02 11.16 24.14
CA GLY A 134 -5.51 11.39 25.50
C GLY A 134 -4.23 10.62 25.84
N LYS A 135 -3.83 9.65 25.00
CA LYS A 135 -2.59 8.87 25.13
C LYS A 135 -1.64 9.13 23.97
N ASP A 136 -2.09 8.94 22.74
CA ASP A 136 -1.27 9.08 21.54
C ASP A 136 -1.41 10.48 20.90
N TYR A 137 -2.55 11.15 21.11
CA TYR A 137 -2.80 12.53 20.67
C TYR A 137 -3.77 13.27 21.60
N LYS A 138 -3.82 14.60 21.52
CA LYS A 138 -4.82 15.45 22.21
C LYS A 138 -5.46 16.44 21.23
N GLY A 139 -6.70 16.84 21.53
CA GLY A 139 -7.52 17.57 20.57
C GLY A 139 -7.94 16.65 19.43
N GLY A 140 -8.24 17.18 18.25
CA GLY A 140 -8.69 16.36 17.12
C GLY A 140 -10.05 15.66 17.34
N ILE A 141 -10.90 16.20 18.21
CA ILE A 141 -12.21 15.65 18.51
C ILE A 141 -13.17 15.92 17.36
N LEU A 142 -13.82 14.85 16.87
CA LEU A 142 -14.92 14.96 15.92
C LEU A 142 -16.18 15.44 16.66
N GLN A 143 -16.70 16.59 16.25
CA GLN A 143 -17.89 17.22 16.82
C GLN A 143 -18.97 17.38 15.76
N PHE A 144 -20.23 17.24 16.15
CA PHE A 144 -21.41 17.43 15.31
C PHE A 144 -22.23 18.61 15.83
N GLN A 145 -22.77 19.44 14.93
CA GLN A 145 -23.52 20.64 15.33
C GLN A 145 -24.79 20.28 16.11
N ASP A 146 -25.51 19.28 15.62
CA ASP A 146 -26.82 18.88 16.12
C ASP A 146 -26.85 17.40 16.48
N GLY A 147 -27.84 17.00 17.29
CA GLY A 147 -28.14 15.63 17.71
C GLY A 147 -27.05 14.88 18.49
N HIS A 148 -27.26 13.57 18.71
CA HIS A 148 -26.38 12.74 19.54
C HIS A 148 -25.79 11.54 18.77
N PRO A 149 -24.53 11.14 19.07
CA PRO A 149 -23.59 11.83 19.96
C PRO A 149 -23.07 13.14 19.33
N SER A 150 -22.99 14.22 20.12
CA SER A 150 -22.53 15.55 19.68
C SER A 150 -21.01 15.64 19.55
N SER A 151 -20.27 14.74 20.20
CA SER A 151 -18.83 14.62 20.10
C SER A 151 -18.40 13.18 20.35
N ILE A 152 -17.29 12.77 19.76
CA ILE A 152 -16.76 11.42 19.89
C ILE A 152 -15.36 11.49 20.46
N VAL A 153 -15.16 10.88 21.63
CA VAL A 153 -13.85 10.61 22.21
C VAL A 153 -13.56 9.12 21.97
N PRO A 154 -12.78 8.79 20.94
CA PRO A 154 -12.60 7.42 20.49
C PRO A 154 -11.32 6.80 21.07
N VAL A 155 -11.33 5.48 21.15
CA VAL A 155 -10.13 4.66 21.37
C VAL A 155 -9.77 3.93 20.08
N ALA A 156 -8.54 3.42 20.00
CA ALA A 156 -8.11 2.62 18.86
C ALA A 156 -9.09 1.46 18.60
N GLY A 157 -9.51 1.34 17.34
CA GLY A 157 -10.45 0.33 16.85
C GLY A 157 -11.92 0.75 16.85
N ASP A 158 -12.27 1.90 17.43
CA ASP A 158 -13.62 2.44 17.35
C ASP A 158 -13.93 2.97 15.94
N VAL A 159 -15.20 2.86 15.54
CA VAL A 159 -15.69 3.37 14.25
C VAL A 159 -16.94 4.20 14.48
N VAL A 160 -16.98 5.40 13.89
CA VAL A 160 -18.23 6.15 13.74
C VAL A 160 -18.70 6.07 12.29
N ILE A 161 -20.00 5.80 12.12
CA ILE A 161 -20.69 5.86 10.83
C ILE A 161 -21.81 6.89 10.87
N TYR A 162 -21.96 7.67 9.81
CA TYR A 162 -22.95 8.76 9.72
C TYR A 162 -23.29 9.11 8.27
N THR A 163 -24.39 9.83 8.04
CA THR A 163 -24.76 10.32 6.69
C THR A 163 -23.84 11.43 6.25
N ALA A 164 -23.47 11.46 4.98
CA ALA A 164 -22.54 12.47 4.45
C ALA A 164 -23.16 13.86 4.28
N ASP A 165 -24.50 13.97 4.38
CA ASP A 165 -25.26 15.18 4.10
C ASP A 165 -25.37 16.16 5.29
N ASN A 166 -26.14 17.22 5.10
CA ASN A 166 -26.35 18.28 6.09
C ASN A 166 -27.06 17.83 7.38
N ARG A 167 -27.50 16.57 7.48
CA ARG A 167 -27.97 16.00 8.75
C ARG A 167 -26.80 15.72 9.70
N ASN A 168 -25.56 15.67 9.23
CA ASN A 168 -24.40 15.45 10.09
C ASN A 168 -23.30 16.47 9.77
N VAL A 169 -23.64 17.77 9.87
CA VAL A 169 -22.63 18.83 9.83
C VAL A 169 -21.68 18.66 11.01
N HIS A 170 -20.39 18.54 10.72
CA HIS A 170 -19.37 18.19 11.68
C HIS A 170 -18.07 18.99 11.47
N CYS A 171 -17.23 18.99 12.49
CA CYS A 171 -15.89 19.58 12.46
C CYS A 171 -14.92 18.67 13.22
N VAL A 172 -13.64 18.88 13.02
CA VAL A 172 -12.59 18.30 13.88
C VAL A 172 -11.82 19.48 14.46
N ASP A 173 -11.82 19.58 15.78
CA ASP A 173 -11.04 20.61 16.46
C ASP A 173 -9.53 20.38 16.28
N GLU A 174 -8.73 21.38 16.66
CA GLU A 174 -7.30 21.33 16.43
C GLU A 174 -6.63 20.20 17.21
N VAL A 175 -5.78 19.43 16.53
CA VAL A 175 -4.86 18.51 17.19
C VAL A 175 -3.78 19.33 17.88
N THR A 176 -3.75 19.32 19.21
CA THR A 176 -2.83 20.15 20.00
C THR A 176 -1.52 19.43 20.32
N GLU A 177 -1.54 18.10 20.38
CA GLU A 177 -0.38 17.24 20.64
C GLU A 177 -0.51 15.92 19.89
N GLY A 178 0.62 15.39 19.42
CA GLY A 178 0.70 14.08 18.77
C GLY A 178 0.09 14.04 17.37
N GLU A 179 -0.24 12.82 16.94
CA GLU A 179 -0.73 12.50 15.60
C GLU A 179 -2.06 11.75 15.73
N ARG A 180 -3.17 12.25 15.18
CA ARG A 180 -4.47 11.53 15.17
C ARG A 180 -4.59 10.71 13.89
N LEU A 181 -4.56 9.40 14.00
CA LEU A 181 -4.61 8.47 12.86
C LEU A 181 -6.00 7.87 12.69
N THR A 182 -6.51 7.95 11.46
CA THR A 182 -7.80 7.40 11.10
C THR A 182 -7.77 6.70 9.75
N LEU A 183 -8.55 5.62 9.62
CA LEU A 183 -8.98 5.09 8.32
C LEU A 183 -10.34 5.72 8.00
N THR A 184 -10.43 6.42 6.88
CA THR A 184 -11.66 7.09 6.42
C THR A 184 -12.17 6.42 5.16
N LEU A 185 -13.45 6.06 5.16
CA LEU A 185 -14.18 5.58 4.00
C LEU A 185 -15.37 6.50 3.71
N TRP A 186 -15.57 6.80 2.43
CA TRP A 186 -16.81 7.38 1.93
C TRP A 186 -17.53 6.36 1.05
N PHE A 187 -18.85 6.29 1.19
CA PHE A 187 -19.71 5.40 0.43
C PHE A 187 -20.64 6.20 -0.48
N THR A 188 -20.91 5.65 -1.65
CA THR A 188 -21.79 6.21 -2.67
C THR A 188 -22.81 5.17 -3.10
N ARG A 189 -23.97 5.64 -3.59
CA ARG A 189 -24.97 4.78 -4.28
C ARG A 189 -24.82 4.81 -5.80
N ASP A 190 -23.89 5.61 -6.30
CA ASP A 190 -23.60 5.75 -7.72
C ASP A 190 -22.32 4.97 -8.06
N SER A 191 -22.48 3.87 -8.79
CA SER A 191 -21.39 2.99 -9.20
C SER A 191 -20.34 3.67 -10.09
N ALA A 192 -20.66 4.80 -10.73
CA ALA A 192 -19.67 5.56 -11.50
C ALA A 192 -18.54 6.13 -10.61
N TYR A 193 -18.78 6.20 -9.31
CA TYR A 193 -17.84 6.71 -8.32
C TYR A 193 -17.13 5.61 -7.53
N ASP A 194 -17.36 4.33 -7.85
CA ASP A 194 -16.65 3.21 -7.23
C ASP A 194 -15.12 3.35 -7.42
N GLU A 195 -14.38 3.13 -6.34
CA GLU A 195 -12.91 3.18 -6.33
C GLU A 195 -12.27 1.91 -6.91
N ASP A 196 -12.95 0.76 -6.82
CA ASP A 196 -12.39 -0.55 -7.15
C ASP A 196 -11.89 -0.65 -8.60
N PRO A 197 -12.69 -0.28 -9.63
CA PRO A 197 -12.23 -0.40 -11.02
C PRO A 197 -10.97 0.43 -11.30
N LYS A 198 -10.87 1.63 -10.70
CA LYS A 198 -9.69 2.50 -10.85
C LYS A 198 -8.47 1.88 -10.20
N LEU A 199 -8.63 1.33 -9.01
CA LEU A 199 -7.56 0.70 -8.25
C LEU A 199 -7.05 -0.58 -8.93
N LEU A 200 -7.94 -1.41 -9.47
CA LEU A 200 -7.59 -2.59 -10.24
C LEU A 200 -6.81 -2.27 -11.51
N LYS A 201 -7.14 -1.16 -12.18
CA LYS A 201 -6.36 -0.65 -13.31
C LYS A 201 -4.93 -0.29 -12.90
N PHE A 202 -4.73 0.36 -11.76
CA PHE A 202 -3.38 0.65 -11.26
C PHE A 202 -2.61 -0.63 -10.89
N LEU A 203 -3.25 -1.55 -10.15
CA LEU A 203 -2.61 -2.79 -9.71
C LEU A 203 -2.19 -3.70 -10.87
N SER A 204 -3.02 -3.79 -11.92
CA SER A 204 -2.71 -4.56 -13.13
C SER A 204 -1.55 -3.95 -13.93
N GLN A 205 -1.51 -2.62 -14.07
CA GLN A 205 -0.42 -1.92 -14.76
C GLN A 205 0.92 -2.11 -14.05
N THR A 206 0.96 -1.94 -12.72
CA THR A 206 2.18 -2.14 -11.92
C THR A 206 2.66 -3.59 -11.94
N SER A 207 1.74 -4.55 -12.07
CA SER A 207 2.10 -5.99 -12.14
C SER A 207 2.73 -6.38 -13.48
N LEU A 208 2.37 -5.70 -14.58
CA LEU A 208 2.91 -5.95 -15.92
C LEU A 208 4.29 -5.31 -16.16
N SER A 209 4.68 -4.30 -15.36
CA SER A 209 5.96 -3.60 -15.47
C SER A 209 7.13 -4.25 -14.72
N CYS A 210 6.90 -5.40 -14.05
CA CYS A 210 7.91 -6.04 -13.21
C CYS A 210 8.85 -6.98 -13.99
N ASP A 211 10.16 -6.80 -13.77
CA ASP A 211 11.24 -7.66 -14.27
C ASP A 211 11.21 -9.03 -13.55
N PRO A 212 11.29 -10.18 -14.25
CA PRO A 212 11.25 -11.51 -13.62
C PRO A 212 12.36 -11.77 -12.58
N ALA A 213 13.42 -10.96 -12.54
CA ALA A 213 14.57 -11.14 -11.65
C ALA A 213 14.62 -10.17 -10.44
N GLY A 214 13.69 -9.23 -10.31
CA GLY A 214 13.70 -8.20 -9.26
C GLY A 214 12.86 -8.56 -8.02
N GLN A 215 13.29 -8.10 -6.83
CA GLN A 215 12.44 -8.12 -5.63
C GLN A 215 11.24 -7.19 -5.83
N ASN A 216 10.13 -7.73 -6.32
CA ASN A 216 8.93 -7.00 -6.78
C ASN A 216 8.05 -6.42 -5.64
N TYR A 217 8.57 -6.34 -4.42
CA TYR A 217 7.95 -5.71 -3.25
C TYR A 217 8.72 -4.49 -2.75
N ILE A 218 9.88 -4.17 -3.35
CA ILE A 218 10.64 -2.97 -2.99
C ILE A 218 9.85 -1.72 -3.44
N PRO A 219 9.57 -0.79 -2.52
CA PRO A 219 8.80 0.39 -2.85
C PRO A 219 9.58 1.36 -3.74
N VAL A 220 8.88 2.06 -4.62
CA VAL A 220 9.41 3.12 -5.47
C VAL A 220 8.81 4.45 -5.00
N PRO A 221 9.61 5.41 -4.50
CA PRO A 221 9.10 6.69 -4.05
C PRO A 221 8.32 7.42 -5.15
N ALA A 222 7.27 8.13 -4.77
CA ALA A 222 6.63 9.10 -5.64
C ALA A 222 7.54 10.32 -5.87
N SER A 223 7.06 11.31 -6.63
CA SER A 223 7.79 12.57 -6.79
C SER A 223 8.05 13.22 -5.43
N ASP A 224 9.27 13.74 -5.23
CA ASP A 224 9.72 14.24 -3.93
C ASP A 224 8.85 15.37 -3.37
N ASN A 225 8.21 16.15 -4.24
CA ASN A 225 7.26 17.19 -3.83
C ASN A 225 6.05 16.65 -3.06
N MET A 226 5.69 15.37 -3.24
CA MET A 226 4.61 14.73 -2.49
C MET A 226 5.00 14.43 -1.05
N TYR A 227 6.29 14.32 -0.75
CA TYR A 227 6.79 14.06 0.61
C TYR A 227 7.13 15.35 1.36
N TRP A 228 7.11 16.51 0.70
CA TRP A 228 7.36 17.78 1.35
C TRP A 228 6.17 18.20 2.23
N PHE A 229 6.40 18.27 3.54
CA PHE A 229 5.41 18.71 4.52
C PHE A 229 5.58 20.21 4.81
N PRO A 230 4.68 21.07 4.29
CA PRO A 230 4.76 22.50 4.55
C PRO A 230 4.23 22.84 5.96
N TYR A 231 4.92 23.73 6.66
CA TYR A 231 4.46 24.28 7.94
C TYR A 231 4.93 25.73 8.10
N ASP A 232 3.98 26.66 8.11
CA ASP A 232 4.21 28.10 8.09
C ASP A 232 5.19 28.54 6.97
N GLN A 233 6.35 29.09 7.33
CA GLN A 233 7.41 29.54 6.41
C GLN A 233 8.51 28.49 6.22
N SER A 234 8.33 27.28 6.76
CA SER A 234 9.30 26.19 6.77
C SER A 234 8.65 24.88 6.28
N GLY A 235 9.40 23.78 6.35
CA GLY A 235 8.93 22.45 6.01
C GLY A 235 10.03 21.41 6.18
N PHE A 236 9.67 20.15 5.92
CA PHE A 236 10.60 19.03 5.93
C PHE A 236 10.10 17.91 5.03
N ASP A 237 11.00 17.03 4.58
CA ASP A 237 10.62 15.77 3.95
C ASP A 237 10.09 14.78 5.01
N ILE A 238 8.88 14.24 4.80
CA ILE A 238 8.20 13.32 5.72
C ILE A 238 9.03 12.06 5.98
N ARG A 239 9.73 11.52 4.98
CA ARG A 239 10.50 10.28 5.11
C ARG A 239 11.68 10.50 6.04
N CYS A 240 12.42 11.59 5.81
CA CYS A 240 13.55 12.00 6.66
C CYS A 240 13.09 12.28 8.09
N ALA A 241 12.00 13.02 8.25
CA ALA A 241 11.45 13.36 9.54
C ALA A 241 11.02 12.12 10.34
N ARG A 242 10.33 11.16 9.70
CA ARG A 242 9.87 9.94 10.38
C ARG A 242 11.00 9.01 10.78
N VAL A 243 12.04 8.87 9.95
CA VAL A 243 13.25 8.11 10.29
C VAL A 243 14.00 8.79 11.44
N HIS A 244 14.12 10.13 11.39
CA HIS A 244 14.81 10.91 12.42
C HIS A 244 14.13 10.86 13.80
N VAL A 245 12.81 11.05 13.86
CA VAL A 245 12.06 11.00 15.14
C VAL A 245 12.21 9.64 15.84
N LEU A 246 12.55 8.60 15.08
CA LEU A 246 12.84 7.25 15.58
C LEU A 246 14.33 7.02 15.93
N GLY A 247 15.16 8.05 15.79
CA GLY A 247 16.59 8.05 16.12
C GLY A 247 17.50 7.55 15.01
N PHE A 248 17.03 7.51 13.76
CA PHE A 248 17.82 7.05 12.62
C PHE A 248 18.20 8.21 11.68
N ILE A 249 19.27 8.02 10.92
CA ILE A 249 19.79 9.00 9.97
C ILE A 249 20.13 8.28 8.66
N PHE A 250 19.95 8.96 7.52
CA PHE A 250 20.35 8.43 6.21
C PHE A 250 21.82 8.73 5.91
N HIS A 251 22.56 7.73 5.45
CA HIS A 251 23.93 7.83 4.99
C HIS A 251 24.05 7.43 3.52
N ILE A 252 25.04 8.00 2.84
CA ILE A 252 25.46 7.58 1.49
C ILE A 252 26.84 6.93 1.58
N GLY A 253 27.04 5.86 0.80
CA GLY A 253 28.30 5.14 0.75
C GLY A 253 29.41 5.96 0.11
N SER A 254 30.56 6.06 0.78
CA SER A 254 31.80 6.57 0.20
C SER A 254 32.52 5.43 -0.56
N GLY A 255 32.08 5.09 -1.76
CA GLY A 255 32.78 4.10 -2.59
C GLY A 255 34.11 4.66 -3.11
N GLU A 256 35.18 3.86 -3.11
CA GLU A 256 36.46 4.17 -3.78
C GLU A 256 36.31 4.38 -5.31
N ASP A 257 35.20 3.94 -5.90
CA ASP A 257 34.82 4.19 -7.29
C ASP A 257 33.94 5.43 -7.51
N ASN A 258 33.44 6.07 -6.43
CA ASN A 258 32.78 7.37 -6.51
C ASN A 258 33.80 8.50 -6.35
N LYS A 259 34.73 8.58 -7.31
CA LYS A 259 35.46 9.83 -7.61
C LYS A 259 34.58 10.91 -8.22
N SER A 260 33.26 10.72 -8.27
CA SER A 260 32.34 11.86 -8.26
C SER A 260 32.18 12.32 -6.82
N VAL A 261 33.05 13.25 -6.43
CA VAL A 261 32.67 14.35 -5.52
C VAL A 261 31.19 14.63 -5.74
N LEU A 262 30.37 14.68 -4.68
CA LEU A 262 29.00 15.23 -4.76
C LEU A 262 29.07 16.43 -5.68
N SER A 263 28.53 16.33 -6.90
CA SER A 263 28.51 17.52 -7.75
C SER A 263 27.74 18.54 -6.94
N ALA A 264 28.22 19.78 -6.87
CA ALA A 264 27.57 20.85 -6.10
C ALA A 264 26.13 21.18 -6.60
N GLU A 265 25.60 20.36 -7.52
CA GLU A 265 24.33 20.48 -8.22
C GLU A 265 23.34 19.33 -7.93
N ASP A 266 23.73 18.25 -7.24
CA ASP A 266 22.75 17.20 -6.87
C ASP A 266 21.91 17.69 -5.67
N ASP A 267 20.60 17.87 -5.87
CA ASP A 267 19.66 18.17 -4.77
C ASP A 267 19.70 17.03 -3.74
N PRO A 268 20.00 17.29 -2.45
CA PRO A 268 20.04 16.26 -1.41
C PRO A 268 18.76 15.42 -1.32
N ILE A 269 17.62 15.96 -1.75
CA ILE A 269 16.34 15.26 -1.77
C ILE A 269 16.31 14.17 -2.86
N GLU A 270 16.92 14.40 -4.04
CA GLU A 270 16.97 13.38 -5.11
C GLU A 270 17.74 12.12 -4.68
N LEU A 271 18.67 12.27 -3.75
CA LEU A 271 19.46 11.16 -3.19
C LEU A 271 18.58 10.21 -2.36
N LEU A 272 17.40 10.66 -1.89
CA LEU A 272 16.43 9.81 -1.20
C LEU A 272 15.79 8.76 -2.12
N GLY A 273 15.86 8.95 -3.44
CA GLY A 273 15.44 7.97 -4.44
C GLY A 273 16.51 6.93 -4.78
N LYS A 274 17.76 7.13 -4.33
CA LYS A 274 18.91 6.27 -4.63
C LYS A 274 19.21 5.32 -3.46
N GLN A 275 20.12 4.37 -3.71
CA GLN A 275 20.58 3.45 -2.68
C GLN A 275 21.25 4.19 -1.51
N LEU A 276 20.87 3.84 -0.27
CA LEU A 276 21.31 4.52 0.94
C LEU A 276 21.45 3.55 2.12
N TRP A 277 22.04 4.02 3.22
CA TRP A 277 22.25 3.28 4.46
C TRP A 277 21.55 3.95 5.63
N LEU A 278 21.21 3.16 6.66
CA LEU A 278 20.67 3.67 7.91
C LEU A 278 21.76 3.71 8.97
N GLY A 279 21.89 4.85 9.64
CA GLY A 279 22.74 5.04 10.81
C GLY A 279 21.92 5.35 12.05
N ARG A 280 22.52 5.09 13.21
CA ARG A 280 22.01 5.47 14.54
C ARG A 280 23.20 5.75 15.45
N GLY A 281 23.31 7.01 15.92
CA GLY A 281 24.52 7.46 16.61
C GLY A 281 25.75 7.38 15.70
N ASP A 282 26.84 6.79 16.18
CA ASP A 282 28.10 6.64 15.43
C ASP A 282 28.16 5.34 14.59
N GLU A 283 27.08 4.57 14.54
CA GLU A 283 26.99 3.25 13.92
C GLU A 283 26.15 3.30 12.64
N VAL A 284 26.63 2.63 11.59
CA VAL A 284 25.91 2.47 10.32
C VAL A 284 25.62 0.99 10.07
N PHE A 285 24.38 0.69 9.71
CA PHE A 285 23.94 -0.64 9.32
C PHE A 285 24.56 -1.03 7.98
N GLU A 286 25.21 -2.19 7.88
CA GLU A 286 25.94 -2.59 6.66
C GLU A 286 25.05 -2.75 5.43
N LYS A 287 23.85 -3.32 5.59
CA LYS A 287 22.99 -3.63 4.45
C LYS A 287 22.41 -2.33 3.86
N PRO A 288 22.62 -2.06 2.56
CA PRO A 288 22.01 -0.92 1.91
C PRO A 288 20.51 -1.14 1.68
N PHE A 289 19.77 -0.05 1.65
CA PHE A 289 18.38 0.03 1.24
C PHE A 289 18.27 0.69 -0.13
N SER A 290 17.37 0.17 -0.97
CA SER A 290 17.20 0.63 -2.35
C SER A 290 16.83 2.12 -2.48
N ASN A 291 16.13 2.67 -1.48
CA ASN A 291 15.75 4.07 -1.36
C ASN A 291 15.25 4.38 0.06
N SER A 292 14.96 5.65 0.31
CA SER A 292 14.43 6.16 1.58
C SER A 292 13.10 5.54 2.01
N LEU A 293 12.23 5.21 1.05
CA LEU A 293 10.93 4.62 1.34
C LEU A 293 11.12 3.19 1.85
N HIS A 294 11.95 2.38 1.17
CA HIS A 294 12.32 1.03 1.62
C HIS A 294 12.89 1.06 3.04
N ALA A 295 13.86 1.93 3.30
CA ALA A 295 14.45 2.09 4.63
C ALA A 295 13.40 2.49 5.69
N LEU A 296 12.53 3.46 5.37
CA LEU A 296 11.45 3.89 6.27
C LEU A 296 10.48 2.75 6.58
N GLN A 297 10.08 1.94 5.60
CA GLN A 297 9.17 0.81 5.85
C GLN A 297 9.78 -0.18 6.84
N VAL A 298 11.06 -0.52 6.67
CA VAL A 298 11.76 -1.45 7.57
C VAL A 298 11.88 -0.86 8.98
N VAL A 299 12.20 0.43 9.10
CA VAL A 299 12.26 1.12 10.40
C VAL A 299 10.89 1.08 11.10
N GLN A 300 9.81 1.44 10.41
CA GLN A 300 8.46 1.40 10.97
C GLN A 300 8.03 -0.02 11.33
N PHE A 301 8.39 -1.02 10.50
CA PHE A 301 8.09 -2.42 10.74
C PHE A 301 8.80 -2.95 12.01
N TYR A 302 10.07 -2.58 12.20
CA TYR A 302 10.82 -2.91 13.41
C TYR A 302 10.12 -2.43 14.69
N PHE A 303 9.61 -1.19 14.69
CA PHE A 303 8.88 -0.66 15.84
C PHE A 303 7.49 -1.26 16.01
N TRP A 304 6.80 -1.61 14.92
CA TRP A 304 5.55 -2.36 15.00
C TRP A 304 5.77 -3.75 15.63
N LYS A 305 6.82 -4.46 15.22
CA LYS A 305 7.14 -5.83 15.70
C LYS A 305 8.08 -5.87 16.90
N ALA A 306 8.28 -4.75 17.58
CA ALA A 306 9.14 -4.61 18.74
C ALA A 306 8.86 -5.65 19.86
N SER A 307 7.59 -5.87 20.19
CA SER A 307 7.19 -6.86 21.20
C SER A 307 7.54 -8.29 20.79
N ASP A 308 7.33 -8.64 19.53
CA ASP A 308 7.58 -9.98 19.00
C ASP A 308 9.08 -10.29 18.97
N LEU A 309 9.90 -9.28 18.65
CA LEU A 309 11.35 -9.35 18.69
C LEU A 309 11.86 -9.55 20.12
N ALA A 310 11.31 -8.81 21.10
CA ALA A 310 11.66 -8.96 22.51
C ALA A 310 11.37 -10.39 23.02
N VAL A 311 10.22 -10.96 22.67
CA VAL A 311 9.87 -12.35 23.04
C VAL A 311 10.84 -13.37 22.41
N ARG A 312 11.22 -13.17 21.14
CA ARG A 312 12.20 -14.05 20.46
C ARG A 312 13.59 -13.95 21.09
N ARG A 313 13.99 -12.76 21.55
CA ARG A 313 15.25 -12.54 22.26
C ARG A 313 15.31 -13.35 23.56
N GLU A 314 14.24 -13.32 24.36
CA GLU A 314 14.15 -14.10 25.60
C GLU A 314 14.23 -15.61 25.35
N GLN A 315 13.62 -16.09 24.26
CA GLN A 315 13.67 -17.51 23.87
C GLN A 315 15.07 -17.93 23.38
N THR A 316 15.77 -17.06 22.66
CA THR A 316 17.10 -17.34 22.10
C THR A 316 18.21 -17.25 23.16
N GLY A 317 18.03 -16.43 24.21
CA GLY A 317 18.92 -16.37 25.36
C GLY A 317 19.06 -17.69 26.15
N LEU A 318 18.19 -18.68 25.89
CA LEU A 318 18.25 -20.02 26.47
C LEU A 318 18.96 -21.06 25.58
N GLY A 319 19.33 -20.72 24.34
CA GLY A 319 19.90 -21.66 23.37
C GLY A 319 21.15 -21.10 22.68
N SER A 320 22.32 -21.68 23.00
CA SER A 320 23.58 -21.40 22.31
C SER A 320 23.52 -21.85 20.85
N GLY A 321 23.16 -20.94 19.94
CA GLY A 321 23.25 -21.10 18.49
C GLY A 321 23.98 -19.91 17.88
N THR A 322 24.86 -20.17 16.91
CA THR A 322 25.71 -19.20 16.22
C THR A 322 24.91 -17.99 15.73
N VAL A 323 25.05 -16.86 16.44
CA VAL A 323 24.41 -15.59 16.07
C VAL A 323 25.21 -14.99 14.91
N CYS A 324 24.59 -14.86 13.73
CA CYS A 324 25.14 -14.00 12.68
C CYS A 324 25.10 -12.57 13.20
N HIS A 325 26.27 -12.05 13.59
CA HIS A 325 26.40 -10.66 13.96
C HIS A 325 26.33 -9.79 12.70
N PRO A 326 25.44 -8.78 12.63
CA PRO A 326 25.48 -7.79 11.58
C PRO A 326 26.84 -7.09 11.67
N ILE A 327 27.52 -6.91 10.53
CA ILE A 327 28.78 -6.17 10.53
C ILE A 327 28.38 -4.71 10.67
N ILE A 328 28.63 -4.12 11.83
CA ILE A 328 28.41 -2.68 12.05
C ILE A 328 29.64 -1.98 11.50
N LEU A 329 29.43 -1.05 10.56
CA LEU A 329 30.51 -0.21 10.06
C LEU A 329 30.62 1.02 10.97
N HIS A 330 31.73 1.11 11.71
CA HIS A 330 32.13 2.36 12.33
C HIS A 330 32.68 3.31 11.24
N SER A 331 32.02 4.46 11.08
CA SER A 331 32.51 5.65 10.36
C SER A 331 32.89 5.53 8.86
N ARG A 332 32.07 4.89 8.01
CA ARG A 332 32.28 4.92 6.53
C ARG A 332 31.21 5.66 5.70
N GLY A 333 30.14 6.17 6.33
CA GLY A 333 29.07 6.86 5.61
C GLY A 333 29.09 8.36 5.87
N THR A 334 29.04 9.18 4.82
CA THR A 334 28.76 10.62 4.98
C THR A 334 27.27 10.77 5.28
N GLU A 335 26.94 11.43 6.39
CA GLU A 335 25.56 11.82 6.71
C GLU A 335 24.99 12.68 5.59
N LEU A 336 23.76 12.39 5.17
CA LEU A 336 23.09 13.15 4.11
C LEU A 336 22.61 14.49 4.67
N PRO A 337 23.11 15.65 4.19
CA PRO A 337 22.69 16.96 4.67
C PRO A 337 21.29 17.29 4.13
N LEU A 338 20.27 16.70 4.74
CA LEU A 338 18.89 16.83 4.31
C LEU A 338 18.24 18.10 4.88
N PRO A 339 17.36 18.76 4.13
CA PRO A 339 16.56 19.88 4.61
C PRO A 339 15.42 19.37 5.51
N CYS A 340 15.77 18.85 6.69
CA CYS A 340 14.80 18.41 7.70
C CYS A 340 14.94 19.29 8.95
N ASN A 341 13.93 20.11 9.22
CA ASN A 341 13.85 20.81 10.50
C ASN A 341 13.43 19.81 11.59
N TYR A 342 14.42 19.16 12.19
CA TYR A 342 14.21 18.06 13.14
C TYR A 342 13.40 18.45 14.37
N ALA A 343 13.66 19.64 14.95
CA ALA A 343 12.90 20.14 16.09
C ALA A 343 11.41 20.35 15.73
N LEU A 344 11.15 20.80 14.50
CA LEU A 344 9.79 20.91 13.98
C LEU A 344 9.16 19.54 13.76
N ALA A 345 9.88 18.59 13.16
CA ALA A 345 9.41 17.22 12.95
C ALA A 345 9.00 16.53 14.28
N GLU A 346 9.83 16.64 15.32
CA GLU A 346 9.51 16.13 16.67
C GLU A 346 8.28 16.81 17.27
N THR A 347 8.11 18.11 17.01
CA THR A 347 6.93 18.85 17.48
C THR A 347 5.65 18.42 16.76
N ILE A 348 5.74 18.08 15.47
CA ILE A 348 4.60 17.75 14.60
C ILE A 348 4.17 16.30 14.77
N PHE A 349 5.11 15.36 14.71
CA PHE A 349 4.81 13.93 14.87
C PHE A 349 4.78 13.48 16.34
N GLY A 350 5.24 14.34 17.25
CA GLY A 350 5.41 14.03 18.66
C GLY A 350 6.72 13.29 18.94
N PRO A 351 7.25 13.38 20.18
CA PRO A 351 8.40 12.59 20.57
C PRO A 351 8.03 11.11 20.54
N TYR A 352 8.90 10.27 19.99
CA TYR A 352 8.71 8.83 20.09
C TYR A 352 9.00 8.39 21.53
N ASN A 353 7.94 8.16 22.32
CA ASN A 353 8.05 7.74 23.72
C ASN A 353 8.53 6.29 23.81
N ASN A 354 9.84 6.12 23.83
CA ASN A 354 10.52 4.83 23.88
C ASN A 354 10.70 4.29 25.31
N VAL A 355 9.71 4.51 26.20
CA VAL A 355 9.82 4.11 27.61
C VAL A 355 9.80 2.58 27.69
N GLY A 356 10.98 1.96 27.79
CA GLY A 356 11.16 0.53 27.98
C GLY A 356 11.70 -0.26 26.78
N PHE A 357 12.09 0.40 25.69
CA PHE A 357 12.60 -0.29 24.50
C PHE A 357 14.10 -0.01 24.28
N THR A 358 14.91 -1.08 24.34
CA THR A 358 16.34 -1.03 24.06
C THR A 358 16.60 -1.44 22.61
N PHE A 359 17.13 -0.51 21.82
CA PHE A 359 17.49 -0.78 20.43
C PHE A 359 18.74 -1.68 20.33
N GLU A 360 18.71 -2.66 19.43
CA GLU A 360 19.86 -3.48 19.07
C GLU A 360 19.88 -3.78 17.57
N TRP A 361 21.05 -3.67 16.93
CA TRP A 361 21.22 -3.95 15.51
C TRP A 361 20.93 -5.40 15.12
N ASN A 362 21.12 -6.36 16.05
CA ASN A 362 20.77 -7.77 15.82
C ASN A 362 19.25 -7.92 15.59
N ASP A 363 18.44 -7.30 16.45
CA ASP A 363 16.98 -7.32 16.30
C ASP A 363 16.54 -6.55 15.05
N PHE A 364 17.23 -5.45 14.72
CA PHE A 364 16.96 -4.73 13.49
C PHE A 364 17.25 -5.58 12.25
N SER A 365 18.35 -6.34 12.25
CA SER A 365 18.66 -7.30 11.17
C SER A 365 17.61 -8.41 11.06
N LEU A 366 17.08 -8.89 12.18
CA LEU A 366 15.96 -9.84 12.18
C LEU A 366 14.69 -9.20 11.62
N ALA A 367 14.41 -7.94 11.97
CA ALA A 367 13.25 -7.21 11.47
C ALA A 367 13.32 -6.97 9.96
N VAL A 368 14.51 -6.75 9.39
CA VAL A 368 14.70 -6.71 7.92
C VAL A 368 14.18 -8.01 7.29
N ALA A 369 14.64 -9.16 7.79
CA ALA A 369 14.21 -10.46 7.25
C ALA A 369 12.71 -10.73 7.47
N MET A 370 12.16 -10.31 8.63
CA MET A 370 10.73 -10.41 8.90
C MET A 370 9.89 -9.52 7.98
N TRP A 371 10.36 -8.30 7.68
CA TRP A 371 9.71 -7.39 6.74
C TRP A 371 9.74 -7.93 5.31
N GLU A 372 10.86 -8.51 4.87
CA GLU A 372 10.98 -9.16 3.56
C GLU A 372 9.96 -10.30 3.43
N ASN A 373 9.90 -11.20 4.42
CA ASN A 373 8.94 -12.31 4.43
C ASN A 373 7.47 -11.83 4.47
N TYR A 374 7.17 -10.81 5.29
CA TYR A 374 5.83 -10.22 5.34
C TYR A 374 5.42 -9.62 3.98
N SER A 375 6.33 -8.89 3.34
CA SER A 375 6.07 -8.23 2.05
C SER A 375 5.92 -9.26 0.92
N GLU A 376 6.74 -10.30 0.92
CA GLU A 376 6.67 -11.40 -0.04
C GLU A 376 5.36 -12.20 0.11
N GLU A 377 4.95 -12.51 1.34
CA GLU A 377 3.68 -13.20 1.62
C GLU A 377 2.48 -12.40 1.10
N LEU A 378 2.44 -11.09 1.39
CA LEU A 378 1.38 -10.22 0.91
C LEU A 378 1.42 -10.07 -0.61
N LYS A 379 2.60 -10.00 -1.23
CA LYS A 379 2.71 -9.94 -2.68
C LYS A 379 2.18 -11.21 -3.33
N ARG A 380 2.51 -12.38 -2.80
CA ARG A 380 1.99 -13.67 -3.28
C ARG A 380 0.46 -13.73 -3.18
N LYS A 381 -0.10 -13.32 -2.03
CA LYS A 381 -1.56 -13.22 -1.84
C LYS A 381 -2.19 -12.24 -2.81
N LEU A 382 -1.58 -11.07 -3.02
CA LEU A 382 -2.10 -10.07 -3.95
C LEU A 382 -2.17 -10.63 -5.37
N SER A 383 -1.11 -11.30 -5.83
CA SER A 383 -1.09 -11.92 -7.16
C SER A 383 -2.18 -12.96 -7.32
N ALA A 384 -2.42 -13.79 -6.28
CA ALA A 384 -3.48 -14.79 -6.29
C ALA A 384 -4.89 -14.14 -6.28
N CYS A 385 -5.11 -13.07 -5.52
CA CYS A 385 -6.40 -12.38 -5.49
C CYS A 385 -6.68 -11.54 -6.75
N LEU A 386 -5.64 -10.99 -7.39
CA LEU A 386 -5.79 -10.03 -8.48
C LEU A 386 -6.55 -10.61 -9.68
N SER A 387 -6.37 -11.90 -9.98
CA SER A 387 -7.11 -12.57 -11.07
C SER A 387 -8.62 -12.61 -10.81
N HIS A 388 -9.02 -12.92 -9.57
CA HIS A 388 -10.42 -12.94 -9.13
C HIS A 388 -11.03 -11.54 -9.09
N TRP A 389 -10.26 -10.55 -8.67
CA TRP A 389 -10.74 -9.16 -8.63
C TRP A 389 -10.90 -8.57 -10.03
N LEU A 390 -9.97 -8.86 -10.95
CA LEU A 390 -10.06 -8.39 -12.34
C LEU A 390 -11.26 -8.99 -13.08
N SER A 391 -11.59 -10.26 -12.82
CA SER A 391 -12.75 -10.90 -13.47
C SER A 391 -14.10 -10.39 -12.94
N SER A 392 -14.13 -9.92 -11.69
CA SER A 392 -15.34 -9.43 -11.02
C SER A 392 -15.44 -7.91 -11.01
N GLU A 393 -14.40 -7.21 -11.46
CA GLU A 393 -14.24 -5.75 -11.40
C GLU A 393 -14.41 -5.14 -9.99
N THR A 394 -14.23 -5.95 -8.93
CA THR A 394 -14.41 -5.56 -7.53
C THR A 394 -13.35 -6.20 -6.64
N ILE A 395 -13.01 -5.54 -5.53
CA ILE A 395 -12.03 -6.00 -4.54
C ILE A 395 -12.80 -6.55 -3.34
N PHE A 396 -12.62 -7.84 -3.10
CA PHE A 396 -13.32 -8.58 -2.06
C PHE A 396 -12.41 -9.61 -1.40
N VAL A 397 -12.82 -10.14 -0.24
CA VAL A 397 -12.09 -11.24 0.42
C VAL A 397 -12.28 -12.52 -0.40
N VAL A 398 -11.18 -13.05 -0.96
CA VAL A 398 -11.18 -14.33 -1.68
C VAL A 398 -11.03 -15.49 -0.69
N ASP A 399 -11.81 -16.55 -0.86
CA ASP A 399 -11.74 -17.72 0.01
C ASP A 399 -10.35 -18.40 -0.09
N PRO A 400 -9.70 -18.73 1.04
CA PRO A 400 -8.40 -19.41 1.05
C PRO A 400 -8.34 -20.71 0.23
N SER A 401 -9.45 -21.44 0.15
CA SER A 401 -9.55 -22.68 -0.64
C SER A 401 -9.48 -22.43 -2.15
N GLU A 402 -9.95 -21.28 -2.62
CA GLU A 402 -9.84 -20.88 -4.04
C GLU A 402 -8.43 -20.40 -4.39
N LEU A 403 -7.74 -19.77 -3.42
CA LEU A 403 -6.35 -19.32 -3.59
C LEU A 403 -5.35 -20.49 -3.71
N GLN A 404 -5.63 -21.62 -3.07
CA GLN A 404 -4.77 -22.81 -3.10
C GLN A 404 -4.67 -23.44 -4.50
N VAL A 405 -5.75 -23.38 -5.29
CA VAL A 405 -5.79 -23.94 -6.66
C VAL A 405 -4.84 -23.19 -7.60
N PHE A 406 -4.72 -21.87 -7.45
CA PHE A 406 -3.82 -21.05 -8.26
C PHE A 406 -2.35 -21.24 -7.87
N LEU A 407 -2.05 -21.35 -6.57
CA LEU A 407 -0.67 -21.57 -6.09
C LEU A 407 -0.13 -22.94 -6.51
N ASP A 408 -0.98 -23.97 -6.56
CA ASP A 408 -0.59 -25.30 -7.02
C ASP A 408 -0.36 -25.33 -8.55
N ILE A 409 -1.12 -24.54 -9.32
CA ILE A 409 -0.94 -24.39 -10.78
C ILE A 409 0.35 -23.61 -11.09
N ASP A 410 0.64 -22.52 -10.37
CA ASP A 410 1.83 -21.70 -10.63
C ASP A 410 3.13 -22.45 -10.26
N ASN A 411 3.09 -23.24 -9.18
CA ASN A 411 4.18 -24.16 -8.82
C ASN A 411 4.37 -25.31 -9.84
N GLN A 412 3.29 -25.82 -10.46
CA GLN A 412 3.38 -26.83 -11.53
C GLN A 412 3.83 -26.22 -12.88
N CYS A 413 3.43 -24.99 -13.19
CA CYS A 413 3.82 -24.28 -14.40
C CYS A 413 5.30 -23.87 -14.38
N ASN A 414 5.82 -23.42 -13.24
CA ASN A 414 7.23 -23.05 -13.09
C ASN A 414 8.21 -24.24 -13.23
N SER A 415 7.78 -25.48 -12.99
CA SER A 415 8.68 -26.64 -13.10
C SER A 415 8.69 -27.29 -14.50
N SER A 416 7.63 -27.12 -15.29
CA SER A 416 7.43 -27.92 -16.53
C SER A 416 7.27 -27.10 -17.80
N VAL A 417 6.66 -25.91 -17.75
CA VAL A 417 6.36 -25.13 -18.96
C VAL A 417 7.57 -24.30 -19.41
N VAL A 418 8.35 -23.73 -18.49
CA VAL A 418 9.55 -22.96 -18.84
C VAL A 418 10.60 -23.84 -19.53
N ASN A 419 10.82 -25.06 -19.04
CA ASN A 419 11.74 -26.02 -19.67
C ASN A 419 11.22 -26.52 -21.03
N TRP A 420 9.90 -26.71 -21.17
CA TRP A 420 9.32 -27.15 -22.43
C TRP A 420 9.31 -26.03 -23.48
N VAL A 421 8.99 -24.80 -23.11
CA VAL A 421 9.02 -23.63 -24.00
C VAL A 421 10.46 -23.32 -24.43
N CYS A 422 11.44 -23.34 -23.52
CA CYS A 422 12.85 -23.16 -23.88
C CYS A 422 13.39 -24.29 -24.77
N SER A 423 12.99 -25.55 -24.54
CA SER A 423 13.34 -26.68 -25.42
C SER A 423 12.68 -26.56 -26.79
N PHE A 424 11.39 -26.23 -26.84
CA PHE A 424 10.62 -26.16 -28.08
C PHE A 424 11.06 -24.99 -28.97
N PHE A 425 11.36 -23.83 -28.40
CA PHE A 425 11.95 -22.70 -29.15
C PHE A 425 13.42 -22.94 -29.52
N GLY A 426 14.18 -23.66 -28.68
CA GLY A 426 15.55 -24.09 -29.00
C GLY A 426 15.60 -25.09 -30.17
N ASP A 427 14.66 -26.03 -30.22
CA ASP A 427 14.55 -27.02 -31.28
C ASP A 427 14.05 -26.39 -32.59
N ILE A 428 13.13 -25.42 -32.53
CA ILE A 428 12.70 -24.64 -33.71
C ILE A 428 13.83 -23.77 -34.26
N ALA A 429 14.64 -23.12 -33.40
CA ALA A 429 15.79 -22.34 -33.83
C ALA A 429 16.85 -23.23 -34.52
N ARG A 430 17.08 -24.45 -34.01
CA ARG A 430 18.03 -25.41 -34.58
C ARG A 430 17.58 -25.96 -35.95
N VAL A 431 16.28 -26.22 -36.12
CA VAL A 431 15.70 -26.65 -37.40
C VAL A 431 15.75 -25.51 -38.44
N LEU A 432 15.56 -24.26 -38.01
CA LEU A 432 15.65 -23.10 -38.92
C LEU A 432 17.11 -22.79 -39.32
N GLU A 433 18.10 -23.03 -38.46
CA GLU A 433 19.53 -22.96 -38.82
C GLU A 433 19.94 -24.08 -39.79
N GLU A 434 19.50 -25.33 -39.58
CA GLU A 434 19.81 -26.46 -40.48
C GLU A 434 19.17 -26.30 -41.87
N VAL A 435 17.98 -25.68 -41.96
CA VAL A 435 17.32 -25.40 -43.25
C VAL A 435 18.00 -24.23 -43.98
N CYS A 436 18.48 -23.19 -43.29
CA CYS A 436 19.15 -22.04 -43.93
C CYS A 436 20.57 -22.32 -44.42
N VAL A 437 21.28 -23.29 -43.83
CA VAL A 437 22.66 -23.64 -44.25
C VAL A 437 22.70 -24.53 -45.50
N SER A 438 21.58 -25.16 -45.89
CA SER A 438 21.53 -26.11 -47.01
C SER A 438 21.15 -25.51 -48.39
N GLN A 439 20.84 -24.22 -48.47
CA GLN A 439 20.49 -23.56 -49.73
C GLN A 439 21.18 -22.20 -49.91
N ALA A 440 22.45 -22.22 -50.30
CA ALA A 440 23.09 -21.05 -50.93
C ALA A 440 24.13 -21.50 -51.99
N PRO A 441 23.93 -21.21 -53.29
CA PRO A 441 25.00 -21.36 -54.27
C PRO A 441 25.97 -20.17 -54.21
N LEU A 442 27.26 -20.49 -54.32
CA LEU A 442 28.41 -19.59 -54.45
C LEU A 442 28.26 -18.57 -55.59
N GLY A 443 28.50 -17.28 -55.32
CA GLY A 443 28.59 -16.26 -56.36
C GLY A 443 28.90 -14.82 -55.89
N ILE A 444 30.19 -14.49 -55.79
CA ILE A 444 30.91 -13.23 -56.09
C ILE A 444 30.31 -11.86 -55.63
N LEU A 445 31.13 -11.17 -54.81
CA LEU A 445 31.04 -9.80 -54.30
C LEU A 445 30.98 -8.67 -55.36
N ASN A 446 30.10 -7.67 -55.18
CA ASN A 446 30.47 -6.27 -54.88
C ASN A 446 29.24 -5.38 -54.55
N PRO A 447 29.42 -4.23 -53.86
CA PRO A 447 28.41 -3.62 -53.00
C PRO A 447 27.69 -2.44 -53.66
N LEU A 448 26.42 -2.21 -53.35
CA LEU A 448 25.74 -0.90 -53.48
C LEU A 448 24.39 -0.92 -52.73
N HIS A 449 24.28 0.02 -51.78
CA HIS A 449 23.12 0.75 -51.25
C HIS A 449 21.68 0.16 -51.21
N ASP A 450 21.06 0.39 -50.06
CA ASP A 450 19.62 0.46 -49.74
C ASP A 450 18.80 -0.84 -49.79
N PHE A 451 18.58 -1.44 -48.62
CA PHE A 451 17.48 -2.38 -48.37
C PHE A 451 16.87 -2.16 -46.98
N GLU A 452 15.62 -1.66 -46.94
CA GLU A 452 14.74 -1.77 -45.78
C GLU A 452 14.37 -3.26 -45.53
N PRO A 453 14.27 -3.72 -44.28
CA PRO A 453 13.80 -5.08 -43.99
C PRO A 453 12.28 -5.22 -44.22
N PRO A 454 11.79 -6.37 -44.74
CA PRO A 454 10.37 -6.60 -44.97
C PRO A 454 9.57 -6.78 -43.66
N PRO A 455 8.24 -6.59 -43.68
CA PRO A 455 7.43 -6.62 -42.46
C PRO A 455 7.32 -8.02 -41.86
N LEU A 456 7.47 -8.10 -40.53
CA LEU A 456 7.21 -9.28 -39.71
C LEU A 456 5.76 -9.76 -39.88
N VAL A 457 5.57 -10.94 -40.47
CA VAL A 457 4.29 -11.64 -40.51
C VAL A 457 3.95 -12.11 -39.10
N LYS A 458 2.86 -11.60 -38.52
CA LYS A 458 2.35 -12.03 -37.20
C LYS A 458 1.43 -13.25 -37.37
N TYR A 459 1.58 -14.24 -36.49
CA TYR A 459 0.70 -15.40 -36.40
C TYR A 459 -0.14 -15.33 -35.13
N TRP A 460 -1.39 -15.80 -35.18
CA TRP A 460 -2.20 -16.11 -33.98
C TRP A 460 -2.07 -17.59 -33.67
N ILE A 461 -1.92 -17.95 -32.38
CA ILE A 461 -2.01 -19.32 -31.89
C ILE A 461 -3.23 -19.39 -30.98
N GLY A 462 -4.28 -20.06 -31.44
CA GLY A 462 -5.43 -20.41 -30.60
C GLY A 462 -5.22 -21.80 -29.98
N LEU A 463 -5.53 -21.94 -28.69
CA LEU A 463 -5.54 -23.22 -27.99
C LEU A 463 -7.00 -23.58 -27.72
N GLU A 464 -7.51 -24.62 -28.38
CA GLU A 464 -8.82 -25.20 -28.06
C GLU A 464 -8.66 -26.35 -27.07
N GLN A 465 -9.51 -26.37 -26.06
CA GLN A 465 -9.52 -27.39 -25.01
C GLN A 465 -10.73 -28.29 -25.21
N GLU A 466 -10.54 -29.50 -25.75
CA GLU A 466 -11.52 -30.57 -25.66
C GLU A 466 -11.24 -31.44 -24.42
N LYS A 467 -12.33 -31.85 -23.74
CA LYS A 467 -12.29 -32.61 -22.49
C LYS A 467 -11.52 -33.92 -22.67
N GLY A 468 -10.28 -33.95 -22.18
CA GLY A 468 -9.43 -35.14 -22.12
C GLY A 468 -8.17 -35.00 -22.98
N VAL A 469 -7.18 -34.28 -22.44
CA VAL A 469 -5.77 -34.20 -22.86
C VAL A 469 -5.49 -34.50 -24.35
N CYS A 470 -5.70 -33.48 -25.20
CA CYS A 470 -4.91 -33.28 -26.41
C CYS A 470 -5.03 -31.81 -26.85
N ILE A 471 -3.94 -31.05 -26.84
CA ILE A 471 -3.89 -29.65 -27.30
C ILE A 471 -3.51 -29.67 -28.78
N LYS A 472 -4.40 -29.21 -29.66
CA LYS A 472 -4.10 -29.02 -31.07
C LYS A 472 -3.78 -27.55 -31.32
N ALA A 473 -2.52 -27.24 -31.65
CA ALA A 473 -2.14 -25.89 -32.05
C ALA A 473 -2.48 -25.69 -33.53
N VAL A 474 -3.31 -24.70 -33.85
CA VAL A 474 -3.57 -24.29 -35.24
C VAL A 474 -2.86 -22.95 -35.47
N ILE A 475 -1.96 -22.92 -36.45
CA ILE A 475 -1.22 -21.73 -36.87
C ILE A 475 -1.90 -21.18 -38.12
N MET A 476 -2.39 -19.94 -38.07
CA MET A 476 -2.92 -19.24 -39.25
C MET A 476 -2.18 -17.92 -39.51
N PRO A 477 -1.83 -17.61 -40.77
CA PRO A 477 -1.24 -16.33 -41.15
C PRO A 477 -2.30 -15.22 -41.15
N ILE A 478 -1.98 -14.06 -40.58
CA ILE A 478 -2.85 -12.88 -40.59
C ILE A 478 -2.69 -12.18 -41.94
N ASP A 479 -3.52 -12.54 -42.92
CA ASP A 479 -3.90 -11.65 -44.03
C ASP A 479 -5.04 -12.25 -44.87
N VAL A 480 -6.29 -12.18 -44.39
CA VAL A 480 -7.48 -12.16 -45.26
C VAL A 480 -8.63 -11.41 -44.57
N LYS A 481 -9.03 -10.26 -45.13
CA LYS A 481 -10.36 -9.66 -44.90
C LYS A 481 -11.43 -10.67 -45.36
N ILE A 482 -12.29 -11.13 -44.46
CA ILE A 482 -13.56 -11.76 -44.86
C ILE A 482 -14.71 -11.04 -44.17
N ASN A 483 -15.39 -10.22 -44.96
CA ASN A 483 -16.77 -9.84 -44.72
C ASN A 483 -17.67 -11.06 -44.92
N ALA A 484 -18.76 -11.06 -44.14
CA ALA A 484 -20.12 -11.46 -44.54
C ALA A 484 -20.67 -12.83 -44.07
N VAL A 485 -21.85 -12.70 -43.43
CA VAL A 485 -23.09 -13.47 -43.63
C VAL A 485 -23.41 -14.58 -42.62
N ASN A 486 -24.60 -14.42 -42.01
CA ASN A 486 -25.44 -15.38 -41.29
C ASN A 486 -25.39 -16.80 -41.87
N LEU A 487 -25.53 -17.81 -41.01
CA LEU A 487 -26.57 -18.84 -41.12
C LEU A 487 -26.59 -19.70 -39.84
N GLU A 488 -27.81 -19.82 -39.31
CA GLU A 488 -28.43 -20.72 -38.30
C GLU A 488 -27.58 -21.52 -37.30
#